data_AF-A0A067R8X5-F1
#
_entry.id   AF-A0A067R8X5-F1
#
_cell.length_a   1.000
_cell.length_b   1.000
_cell.length_c   1.000
_cell.angle_alpha   90.00
_cell.angle_beta   90.00
_cell.angle_gamma   90.00
#
_symmetry.space_group_name_H-M   'P 1'
#
loop_
_entity.id
_entity.type
_entity.pdbx_description
1 polymer ?
#
loop_
_entity_poly.entity_id
_entity_poly.type
_entity_poly.pdbx_seq_one_letter_code
_entity_poly.pdbx_strand_id
1 'polypeptide(L)'
;MKSTGMATTRGTQKKVQQQLQQKDMEYQEKLKLLNEELMSFYQYCQQAGFSEAEMDTIVAPLVATLRKRLIKKLAKVFGALFTIVALFYCAAQLGSVSMHLAALGRLFMIKMLPFWDWTSMFYEYCLVSNPFFGEYTLTEEDCVSCEALEHVDRLGGVAYEQLLDGYLNRDAPLIVVDAMESWPVMNTDDFWFDNITQLYLQDEKLMDTVPCILTTNLRTGSSDLHAFLKRIHSPKVDKWFVHWQNCDIHAVKALRKFYQRPYFLSSSVSPAHFNWVLMSSDYNTKIYKKVKLDSGLIMLAQLRGSTAFRLTPHNPCNTSCPELLGDLQEGEMLVFTNFMWTFEYFPGRNLDNVAILTETVWEEGTT
;
A
#
# COMPACT_ATOMS: atom_id res chain seq x y z
N MET A 1 15.23 36.43 70.69
CA MET A 1 15.67 35.05 71.02
C MET A 1 15.79 34.25 69.73
N LYS A 2 16.82 33.39 69.62
CA LYS A 2 17.27 32.61 68.45
C LYS A 2 18.13 33.35 67.40
N SER A 3 19.24 33.94 67.85
CA SER A 3 20.47 34.05 67.05
C SER A 3 21.51 33.12 67.68
N THR A 4 21.47 31.83 67.32
CA THR A 4 22.48 30.83 67.72
C THR A 4 22.44 29.53 66.90
N GLY A 5 21.81 29.52 65.71
CA GLY A 5 21.60 28.29 64.91
C GLY A 5 22.23 28.25 63.51
N MET A 6 22.81 29.35 63.02
CA MET A 6 23.24 29.45 61.60
C MET A 6 24.76 29.29 61.40
N ALA A 7 25.56 29.43 62.46
CA ALA A 7 27.00 29.17 62.42
C ALA A 7 27.32 27.67 62.44
N THR A 8 26.43 26.85 63.00
CA THR A 8 26.63 25.40 63.19
C THR A 8 26.58 24.62 61.87
N THR A 9 25.62 24.91 60.98
CA THR A 9 25.37 24.16 59.73
C THR A 9 26.46 24.35 58.66
N ARG A 10 26.99 25.58 58.52
CA ARG A 10 28.14 25.88 57.63
C ARG A 10 29.44 25.24 58.13
N GLY A 11 29.62 25.17 59.45
CA GLY A 11 30.72 24.45 60.08
C GLY A 11 30.62 22.94 59.86
N THR A 12 29.41 22.38 59.83
CA THR A 12 29.19 20.94 59.57
C THR A 12 29.48 20.57 58.11
N GLN A 13 29.02 21.35 57.13
CA GLN A 13 29.32 21.11 55.71
C GLN A 13 30.81 21.22 55.39
N LYS A 14 31.52 22.23 55.94
CA LYS A 14 32.98 22.34 55.78
C LYS A 14 33.72 21.16 56.41
N LYS A 15 33.29 20.69 57.59
CA LYS A 15 33.86 19.50 58.24
C LYS A 15 33.63 18.22 57.43
N VAL A 16 32.43 18.03 56.86
CA VAL A 16 32.13 16.87 56.01
C VAL A 16 32.98 16.88 54.74
N GLN A 17 33.16 18.05 54.12
CA GLN A 17 33.97 18.17 52.91
C GLN A 17 35.47 17.97 53.18
N GLN A 18 35.98 18.45 54.32
CA GLN A 18 37.33 18.15 54.77
C GLN A 18 37.53 16.66 55.09
N GLN A 19 36.54 16.00 55.70
CA GLN A 19 36.57 14.55 55.96
C GLN A 19 36.53 13.71 54.68
N LEU A 20 35.77 14.13 53.66
CA LEU A 20 35.75 13.48 52.34
C LEU A 20 37.10 13.62 51.64
N GLN A 21 37.66 14.84 51.62
CA GLN A 21 38.99 15.09 51.05
C GLN A 21 40.08 14.29 51.79
N GLN A 22 40.00 14.20 53.11
CA GLN A 22 40.96 13.42 53.90
C GLN A 22 40.83 11.92 53.61
N LYS A 23 39.61 11.39 53.45
CA LYS A 23 39.39 10.00 53.04
C LYS A 23 39.85 9.71 51.62
N ASP A 24 39.63 10.63 50.68
CA ASP A 24 40.08 10.48 49.30
C ASP A 24 41.61 10.49 49.23
N MET A 25 42.27 11.38 49.99
CA MET A 25 43.73 11.39 50.12
C MET A 25 44.26 10.09 50.74
N GLU A 26 43.66 9.60 51.83
CA GLU A 26 44.02 8.32 52.46
C GLU A 26 43.82 7.13 51.51
N TYR A 27 42.77 7.16 50.69
CA TYR A 27 42.51 6.12 49.69
C TYR A 27 43.55 6.13 48.56
N GLN A 28 43.91 7.31 48.06
CA GLN A 28 44.95 7.47 47.04
C GLN A 28 46.33 7.01 47.56
N GLU A 29 46.64 7.28 48.82
CA GLU A 29 47.88 6.83 49.46
C GLU A 29 47.92 5.30 49.59
N LYS A 30 46.82 4.67 50.04
CA LYS A 30 46.69 3.21 50.06
C LYS A 30 46.81 2.58 48.67
N LEU A 31 46.28 3.23 47.64
CA LEU A 31 46.38 2.75 46.27
C LEU A 31 47.82 2.81 45.75
N LYS A 32 48.55 3.88 46.07
CA LYS A 32 49.97 4.01 45.72
C LYS A 32 50.81 2.93 46.40
N LEU A 33 50.60 2.72 47.71
CA LEU A 33 51.33 1.72 48.48
C LEU A 33 51.07 0.30 47.94
N LEU A 34 49.83 -0.03 47.61
CA LEU A 34 49.48 -1.31 46.99
C LEU A 34 50.13 -1.50 45.62
N ASN A 35 50.24 -0.43 44.83
CA ASN A 35 50.88 -0.47 43.52
C ASN A 35 52.40 -0.65 43.64
N GLU A 36 53.03 -0.01 44.61
CA GLU A 36 54.44 -0.20 44.93
C GLU A 36 54.73 -1.63 45.41
N GLU A 37 53.89 -2.19 46.28
CA GLU A 37 53.98 -3.60 46.71
C GLU A 37 53.82 -4.58 45.53
N LEU A 38 52.88 -4.32 44.62
CA LEU A 38 52.68 -5.17 43.44
C LEU A 38 53.87 -5.12 42.47
N MET A 39 54.42 -3.92 42.24
CA MET A 39 55.57 -3.73 41.37
C MET A 39 56.85 -4.34 41.94
N SER A 40 57.07 -4.23 43.25
CA SER A 40 58.20 -4.87 43.93
C SER A 40 58.08 -6.40 43.93
N PHE A 41 56.88 -6.95 44.10
CA PHE A 41 56.63 -8.39 43.94
C PHE A 41 56.93 -8.86 42.51
N TYR A 42 56.50 -8.09 41.50
CA TYR A 42 56.79 -8.40 40.10
C TYR A 42 58.30 -8.42 39.80
N GLN A 43 59.03 -7.41 40.30
CA GLN A 43 60.50 -7.34 40.16
C GLN A 43 61.21 -8.50 40.87
N TYR A 44 60.74 -8.89 42.05
CA TYR A 44 61.27 -10.04 42.79
C TYR A 44 61.12 -11.34 41.97
N CYS A 45 59.94 -11.59 41.42
CA CYS A 45 59.71 -12.77 40.60
C CYS A 45 60.53 -12.76 39.29
N GLN A 46 60.78 -11.59 38.70
CA GLN A 46 61.66 -11.47 37.53
C GLN A 46 63.13 -11.77 37.87
N GLN A 47 63.62 -11.32 39.03
CA GLN A 47 64.97 -11.62 39.51
C GLN A 47 65.17 -13.09 39.90
N ALA A 48 64.09 -13.76 40.33
CA ALA A 48 64.09 -15.19 40.65
C ALA A 48 64.06 -16.11 39.40
N GLY A 49 64.00 -15.53 38.19
CA GLY A 49 64.11 -16.27 36.93
C GLY A 49 62.80 -16.89 36.41
N PHE A 50 61.64 -16.48 36.93
CA PHE A 50 60.34 -16.93 36.42
C PHE A 50 60.04 -16.34 35.03
N SER A 51 59.48 -17.14 34.13
CA SER A 51 59.01 -16.68 32.82
C SER A 51 57.66 -15.93 32.94
N GLU A 52 57.32 -15.07 31.98
CA GLU A 52 56.05 -14.30 31.99
C GLU A 52 54.81 -15.21 32.08
N ALA A 53 54.84 -16.39 31.44
CA ALA A 53 53.74 -17.35 31.48
C ALA A 53 53.56 -18.02 32.86
N GLU A 54 54.66 -18.24 33.59
CA GLU A 54 54.62 -18.75 34.97
C GLU A 54 54.16 -17.68 35.95
N MET A 55 54.55 -16.41 35.72
CA MET A 55 54.07 -15.26 36.47
C MET A 55 52.55 -15.11 36.38
N ASP A 56 51.98 -15.23 35.18
CA ASP A 56 50.53 -15.17 34.97
C ASP A 56 49.80 -16.27 35.73
N THR A 57 50.41 -17.46 35.86
CA THR A 57 49.86 -18.57 36.64
C THR A 57 49.89 -18.28 38.15
N ILE A 58 50.94 -17.63 38.65
CA ILE A 58 51.08 -17.24 40.06
C ILE A 58 50.08 -16.13 40.43
N VAL A 59 49.84 -15.17 39.54
CA VAL A 59 48.92 -14.03 39.78
C VAL A 59 47.47 -14.36 39.39
N ALA A 60 47.22 -15.47 38.70
CA ALA A 60 45.89 -15.94 38.30
C ALA A 60 44.82 -15.92 39.42
N PRO A 61 45.10 -16.32 40.69
CA PRO A 61 44.09 -16.28 41.75
C PRO A 61 43.64 -14.86 42.09
N LEU A 62 44.56 -13.90 42.02
CA LEU A 62 44.29 -12.49 42.27
C LEU A 62 43.49 -11.87 41.12
N VAL A 63 43.92 -12.11 39.87
CA VAL A 63 43.21 -11.65 38.66
C VAL A 63 41.79 -12.24 38.60
N ALA A 64 41.63 -13.53 38.89
CA ALA A 64 40.31 -14.17 38.92
C ALA A 64 39.39 -13.55 39.98
N THR A 65 39.92 -13.16 41.14
CA THR A 65 39.16 -12.51 42.21
C THR A 65 38.73 -11.09 41.82
N LEU A 66 39.62 -10.31 41.20
CA LEU A 66 39.32 -8.97 40.68
C LEU A 66 38.29 -9.04 39.55
N ARG A 67 38.44 -9.98 38.61
CA ARG A 67 37.52 -10.21 37.50
C ARG A 67 36.12 -10.60 38.00
N LYS A 68 36.02 -11.51 38.98
CA LYS A 68 34.73 -11.86 39.62
C LYS A 68 34.06 -10.65 40.27
N ARG A 69 34.82 -9.76 40.90
CA ARG A 69 34.30 -8.54 41.53
C ARG A 69 33.81 -7.52 40.49
N LEU A 70 34.53 -7.36 39.39
CA LEU A 70 34.13 -6.50 38.26
C LEU A 70 32.86 -7.02 37.59
N ILE A 71 32.80 -8.32 37.28
CA ILE A 71 31.61 -8.96 36.69
C ILE A 71 30.39 -8.78 37.60
N LYS A 72 30.55 -8.98 38.93
CA LYS A 72 29.45 -8.74 39.89
C LYS A 72 29.01 -7.28 39.93
N LYS A 73 29.92 -6.30 39.81
CA LYS A 73 29.56 -4.88 39.75
C LYS A 73 28.80 -4.56 38.46
N LEU A 74 29.33 -4.99 37.31
CA LEU A 74 28.68 -4.82 36.01
C LEU A 74 27.29 -5.47 35.99
N ALA A 75 27.17 -6.72 36.46
CA ALA A 75 25.89 -7.41 36.54
C ALA A 75 24.87 -6.68 37.42
N LYS A 76 25.30 -6.05 38.53
CA LYS A 76 24.42 -5.21 39.35
C LYS A 76 23.97 -3.94 38.64
N VAL A 77 24.88 -3.27 37.92
CA VAL A 77 24.55 -2.05 37.15
C VAL A 77 23.60 -2.37 36.01
N PHE A 78 23.90 -3.40 35.21
CA PHE A 78 23.02 -3.85 34.14
C PHE A 78 21.69 -4.37 34.66
N GLY A 79 21.68 -5.10 35.78
CA GLY A 79 20.46 -5.54 36.44
C GLY A 79 19.59 -4.35 36.86
N ALA A 80 20.19 -3.32 37.47
CA ALA A 80 19.48 -2.10 37.85
C ALA A 80 18.89 -1.36 36.63
N LEU A 81 19.68 -1.19 35.56
CA LEU A 81 19.20 -0.57 34.32
C LEU A 81 18.03 -1.36 33.72
N PHE A 82 18.16 -2.68 33.64
CA PHE A 82 17.12 -3.56 33.12
C PHE A 82 15.82 -3.45 33.93
N THR A 83 15.92 -3.42 35.26
CA THR A 83 14.73 -3.22 36.12
C THR A 83 14.06 -1.88 35.89
N ILE A 84 14.81 -0.80 35.67
CA ILE A 84 14.25 0.53 35.38
C ILE A 84 13.52 0.52 34.03
N VAL A 85 14.13 -0.05 33.00
CA VAL A 85 13.51 -0.16 31.66
C VAL A 85 12.25 -1.01 31.72
N ALA A 86 12.28 -2.15 32.42
CA ALA A 86 11.12 -3.02 32.58
C ALA A 86 9.97 -2.31 33.32
N LEU A 87 10.28 -1.54 34.37
CA LEU A 87 9.28 -0.73 35.09
C LEU A 87 8.67 0.35 34.18
N PHE A 88 9.49 1.04 33.38
CA PHE A 88 9.00 2.03 32.43
C PHE A 88 8.11 1.42 31.36
N TYR A 89 8.51 0.26 30.82
CA TYR A 89 7.70 -0.48 29.85
C TYR A 89 6.36 -0.91 30.44
N CYS A 90 6.35 -1.48 31.65
CA CYS A 90 5.10 -1.84 32.34
C CYS A 90 4.22 -0.63 32.61
N ALA A 91 4.81 0.51 33.01
CA ALA A 91 4.09 1.76 33.21
C ALA A 91 3.46 2.30 31.92
N ALA A 92 4.16 2.15 30.79
CA ALA A 92 3.68 2.56 29.47
C ALA A 92 2.52 1.69 28.95
N GLN A 93 2.33 0.47 29.47
CA GLN A 93 1.18 -0.38 29.13
C GLN A 93 -0.12 0.01 29.86
N LEU A 94 -0.06 0.91 30.85
CA LEU A 94 -1.28 1.47 31.43
C LEU A 94 -1.92 2.45 30.42
N GLY A 95 -3.17 2.19 30.03
CA GLY A 95 -3.85 2.90 28.94
C GLY A 95 -3.91 4.43 29.07
N SER A 96 -3.92 4.98 30.28
CA SER A 96 -3.85 6.44 30.47
C SER A 96 -2.46 6.99 30.14
N VAL A 97 -1.39 6.30 30.55
CA VAL A 97 -0.01 6.72 30.33
C VAL A 97 0.36 6.58 28.86
N SER A 98 -0.07 5.51 28.19
CA SER A 98 0.16 5.34 26.76
C SER A 98 -0.48 6.46 25.93
N MET A 99 -1.69 6.89 26.30
CA MET A 99 -2.38 8.01 25.65
C MET A 99 -1.65 9.33 25.84
N HIS A 100 -1.16 9.62 27.06
CA HIS A 100 -0.39 10.84 27.32
C HIS A 100 0.98 10.82 26.62
N LEU A 101 1.67 9.68 26.61
CA LEU A 101 2.94 9.53 25.88
C LEU A 101 2.75 9.68 24.37
N ALA A 102 1.68 9.11 23.81
CA ALA A 102 1.33 9.28 22.40
C ALA A 102 1.00 10.75 22.07
N ALA A 103 0.27 11.45 22.95
CA ALA A 103 -0.04 12.87 22.78
C ALA A 103 1.23 13.74 22.83
N LEU A 104 2.11 13.52 23.82
CA LEU A 104 3.39 14.21 23.93
C LEU A 104 4.30 13.90 22.73
N GLY A 105 4.31 12.65 22.25
CA GLY A 105 5.03 12.26 21.04
C GLY A 105 4.53 12.99 19.81
N ARG A 106 3.21 13.12 19.63
CA ARG A 106 2.62 13.90 18.53
C ARG A 106 2.96 15.39 18.61
N LEU A 107 2.91 15.98 19.81
CA LEU A 107 3.32 17.37 20.05
C LEU A 107 4.79 17.59 19.71
N PHE A 108 5.67 16.67 20.13
CA PHE A 108 7.09 16.70 19.80
C PHE A 108 7.31 16.59 18.30
N MET A 109 6.62 15.66 17.63
CA MET A 109 6.67 15.50 16.18
C MET A 109 6.28 16.80 15.46
N ILE A 110 5.18 17.43 15.84
CA ILE A 110 4.75 18.71 15.25
C ILE A 110 5.79 19.82 15.49
N LYS A 111 6.42 19.86 16.67
CA LYS A 111 7.47 20.84 16.99
C LYS A 111 8.80 20.57 16.28
N MET A 112 9.05 19.35 15.83
CA MET A 112 10.23 18.95 15.07
C MET A 112 10.10 19.22 13.57
N LEU A 113 8.88 19.42 13.04
CA LEU A 113 8.64 19.75 11.63
C LEU A 113 9.51 20.89 11.05
N PRO A 114 9.78 22.00 11.77
CA PRO A 114 10.64 23.06 11.25
C PRO A 114 12.12 22.64 11.08
N PHE A 115 12.56 21.60 11.78
CA PHE A 115 13.94 21.09 11.73
C PHE A 115 14.06 19.90 10.78
N TRP A 116 13.02 19.08 10.69
CA TRP A 116 12.92 17.97 9.76
C TRP A 116 11.48 17.85 9.26
N ASP A 117 11.29 18.21 7.99
CA ASP A 117 10.04 18.01 7.30
C ASP A 117 9.94 16.56 6.80
N TRP A 118 9.15 15.74 7.49
CA TRP A 118 8.77 14.40 7.03
C TRP A 118 7.36 14.36 6.44
N THR A 119 6.71 15.52 6.22
CA THR A 119 5.36 15.53 5.64
C THR A 119 5.36 14.98 4.22
N SER A 120 6.45 15.14 3.47
CA SER A 120 6.61 14.52 2.14
C SER A 120 6.42 13.00 2.22
N MET A 121 7.09 12.33 3.17
CA MET A 121 6.97 10.88 3.39
C MET A 121 5.55 10.41 3.75
N PHE A 122 4.73 11.28 4.34
CA PHE A 122 3.32 10.97 4.65
C PHE A 122 2.43 11.02 3.40
N TYR A 123 2.78 11.86 2.42
CA TYR A 123 2.03 12.01 1.16
C TYR A 123 2.58 11.14 0.02
N GLU A 124 3.73 10.50 0.20
CA GLU A 124 4.26 9.53 -0.75
C GLU A 124 3.45 8.24 -0.74
N TYR A 125 3.11 7.73 -1.93
CA TYR A 125 2.45 6.43 -2.08
C TYR A 125 3.36 5.28 -1.64
N CYS A 126 4.68 5.45 -1.72
CA CYS A 126 5.66 4.45 -1.33
C CYS A 126 6.89 5.07 -0.64
N LEU A 127 7.14 4.67 0.60
CA LEU A 127 8.31 5.12 1.39
C LEU A 127 9.63 4.46 0.96
N VAL A 128 9.56 3.29 0.31
CA VAL A 128 10.73 2.52 -0.13
C VAL A 128 10.51 2.13 -1.59
N SER A 129 11.26 2.75 -2.50
CA SER A 129 11.21 2.38 -3.92
C SER A 129 11.54 0.90 -4.07
N ASN A 130 10.64 0.16 -4.70
CA ASN A 130 10.86 -1.24 -5.04
C ASN A 130 11.64 -1.28 -6.38
N PRO A 131 12.91 -1.70 -6.39
CA PRO A 131 13.73 -1.73 -7.61
C PRO A 131 13.23 -2.76 -8.64
N PHE A 132 12.30 -3.64 -8.26
CA PHE A 132 11.61 -4.58 -9.16
C PHE A 132 10.28 -4.02 -9.69
N PHE A 133 9.83 -2.87 -9.17
CA PHE A 133 8.62 -2.17 -9.61
C PHE A 133 9.02 -1.12 -10.64
N GLY A 134 9.44 -1.60 -11.81
CA GLY A 134 9.54 -0.77 -13.01
C GLY A 134 8.21 -0.80 -13.76
N GLU A 135 7.93 0.21 -14.57
CA GLU A 135 6.95 0.05 -15.65
C GLU A 135 7.48 -1.07 -16.56
N TYR A 136 6.93 -2.28 -16.45
CA TYR A 136 7.18 -3.32 -17.44
C TYR A 136 6.76 -2.75 -18.79
N THR A 137 7.71 -2.61 -19.70
CA THR A 137 7.46 -2.13 -21.05
C THR A 137 7.41 -3.34 -21.97
N LEU A 138 6.30 -3.50 -22.69
CA LEU A 138 6.12 -4.56 -23.67
C LEU A 138 7.29 -4.62 -24.67
N THR A 139 7.97 -5.78 -24.75
CA THR A 139 9.07 -6.02 -25.69
C THR A 139 8.67 -6.95 -26.83
N GLU A 140 9.56 -7.17 -27.81
CA GLU A 140 9.28 -8.10 -28.92
C GLU A 140 9.19 -9.55 -28.46
N GLU A 141 9.90 -9.92 -27.39
CA GLU A 141 9.88 -11.28 -26.82
C GLU A 141 8.52 -11.62 -26.19
N ASP A 142 7.85 -10.62 -25.60
CA ASP A 142 6.53 -10.80 -24.97
C ASP A 142 5.43 -11.14 -26.01
N CYS A 143 5.63 -10.72 -27.26
CA CYS A 143 4.66 -10.90 -28.33
C CYS A 143 4.40 -12.37 -28.71
N VAL A 144 5.33 -13.29 -28.38
CA VAL A 144 5.18 -14.72 -28.67
C VAL A 144 3.91 -15.30 -28.02
N SER A 145 3.45 -14.71 -26.91
CA SER A 145 2.24 -15.13 -26.21
C SER A 145 0.95 -14.98 -27.03
N CYS A 146 0.89 -14.00 -27.94
CA CYS A 146 -0.32 -13.70 -28.71
C CYS A 146 -0.30 -14.20 -30.17
N GLU A 147 0.81 -14.73 -30.67
CA GLU A 147 0.94 -15.18 -32.07
C GLU A 147 -0.07 -16.28 -32.46
N ALA A 148 -0.40 -17.15 -31.52
CA ALA A 148 -1.31 -18.28 -31.74
C ALA A 148 -2.79 -17.96 -31.40
N LEU A 149 -3.09 -16.75 -30.94
CA LEU A 149 -4.47 -16.37 -30.59
C LEU A 149 -5.26 -16.06 -31.84
N GLU A 150 -6.20 -16.92 -32.22
CA GLU A 150 -7.07 -16.68 -33.38
C GLU A 150 -8.39 -16.00 -33.02
N HIS A 151 -8.91 -16.28 -31.82
CA HIS A 151 -10.19 -15.77 -31.32
C HIS A 151 -10.18 -15.66 -29.80
N VAL A 152 -11.19 -14.99 -29.25
CA VAL A 152 -11.39 -14.90 -27.80
C VAL A 152 -12.23 -16.09 -27.36
N ASP A 153 -11.68 -16.90 -26.45
CA ASP A 153 -12.36 -18.07 -25.91
C ASP A 153 -13.61 -17.68 -25.11
N ARG A 154 -14.59 -18.58 -25.05
CA ARG A 154 -15.80 -18.44 -24.22
C ARG A 154 -15.89 -19.61 -23.26
N LEU A 155 -15.83 -19.35 -21.95
CA LEU A 155 -15.88 -20.38 -20.91
C LEU A 155 -16.96 -20.06 -19.87
N GLY A 156 -17.51 -21.10 -19.26
CA GLY A 156 -18.37 -21.02 -18.08
C GLY A 156 -17.82 -21.91 -16.97
N GLY A 157 -18.21 -21.63 -15.72
CA GLY A 157 -17.74 -22.36 -14.54
C GLY A 157 -16.24 -22.25 -14.31
N VAL A 158 -15.66 -21.06 -14.53
CA VAL A 158 -14.20 -20.85 -14.52
C VAL A 158 -13.66 -20.76 -13.10
N ALA A 159 -12.65 -21.59 -12.79
CA ALA A 159 -11.91 -21.47 -11.54
C ALA A 159 -10.83 -20.37 -11.62
N TYR A 160 -10.52 -19.71 -10.50
CA TYR A 160 -9.52 -18.64 -10.44
C TYR A 160 -8.14 -19.08 -10.96
N GLU A 161 -7.68 -20.29 -10.60
CA GLU A 161 -6.39 -20.83 -11.07
C GLU A 161 -6.36 -21.03 -12.59
N GLN A 162 -7.47 -21.54 -13.16
CA GLN A 162 -7.60 -21.71 -14.60
C GLN A 162 -7.58 -20.37 -15.34
N LEU A 163 -8.25 -19.36 -14.78
CA LEU A 163 -8.20 -18.00 -15.33
C LEU A 163 -6.78 -17.42 -15.28
N LEU A 164 -6.11 -17.56 -14.14
CA LEU A 164 -4.79 -16.99 -13.91
C LEU A 164 -3.74 -17.63 -14.84
N ASP A 165 -3.57 -18.95 -14.76
CA ASP A 165 -2.51 -19.66 -15.49
C ASP A 165 -2.85 -19.88 -16.96
N GLY A 166 -4.13 -20.10 -17.26
CA GLY A 166 -4.60 -20.37 -18.62
C GLY A 166 -4.66 -19.12 -19.50
N TYR A 167 -4.98 -17.96 -18.90
CA TYR A 167 -5.31 -16.75 -19.64
C TYR A 167 -4.50 -15.53 -19.19
N LEU A 168 -4.63 -15.08 -17.94
CA LEU A 168 -4.08 -13.79 -17.49
C LEU A 168 -2.54 -13.74 -17.54
N ASN A 169 -1.85 -14.79 -17.09
CA ASN A 169 -0.37 -14.88 -17.13
C ASN A 169 0.21 -14.94 -18.55
N ARG A 170 -0.65 -15.12 -19.56
CA ARG A 170 -0.27 -15.19 -20.98
C ARG A 170 -0.83 -14.01 -21.77
N ASP A 171 -1.37 -13.01 -21.08
CA ASP A 171 -2.12 -11.88 -21.67
C ASP A 171 -3.21 -12.34 -22.65
N ALA A 172 -3.80 -13.51 -22.48
CA ALA A 172 -4.84 -14.01 -23.37
C ALA A 172 -6.22 -13.52 -22.89
N PRO A 173 -7.01 -12.82 -23.72
CA PRO A 173 -8.35 -12.40 -23.34
C PRO A 173 -9.32 -13.58 -23.29
N LEU A 174 -10.32 -13.50 -22.42
CA LEU A 174 -11.34 -14.52 -22.23
C LEU A 174 -12.72 -13.89 -22.04
N ILE A 175 -13.76 -14.52 -22.58
CA ILE A 175 -15.16 -14.23 -22.23
C ILE A 175 -15.66 -15.28 -21.25
N VAL A 176 -16.16 -14.83 -20.10
CA VAL A 176 -16.84 -15.69 -19.12
C VAL A 176 -18.35 -15.53 -19.29
N VAL A 177 -19.03 -16.61 -19.66
CA VAL A 177 -20.43 -16.57 -20.10
C VAL A 177 -21.45 -16.53 -18.95
N ASP A 178 -21.05 -16.98 -17.77
CA ASP A 178 -21.89 -17.07 -16.56
C ASP A 178 -21.40 -16.12 -15.43
N ALA A 179 -20.58 -15.12 -15.79
CA ALA A 179 -19.89 -14.23 -14.87
C ALA A 179 -20.80 -13.49 -13.88
N MET A 180 -22.02 -13.16 -14.34
CA MET A 180 -22.96 -12.27 -13.65
C MET A 180 -24.24 -12.96 -13.18
N GLU A 181 -24.30 -14.30 -13.20
CA GLU A 181 -25.51 -15.05 -12.84
C GLU A 181 -26.00 -14.73 -11.41
N SER A 182 -25.09 -14.43 -10.49
CA SER A 182 -25.41 -14.05 -9.11
C SER A 182 -25.74 -12.56 -8.91
N TRP A 183 -25.60 -11.72 -9.93
CA TRP A 183 -25.75 -10.28 -9.78
C TRP A 183 -27.24 -9.90 -9.74
N PRO A 184 -27.67 -9.08 -8.76
CA PRO A 184 -29.07 -8.66 -8.64
C PRO A 184 -29.62 -7.98 -9.89
N VAL A 185 -28.77 -7.24 -10.61
CA VAL A 185 -29.13 -6.56 -11.86
C VAL A 185 -29.57 -7.54 -12.95
N MET A 186 -29.06 -8.77 -12.95
CA MET A 186 -29.45 -9.77 -13.95
C MET A 186 -30.83 -10.39 -13.66
N ASN A 187 -31.36 -10.24 -12.44
CA ASN A 187 -32.63 -10.83 -12.02
C ASN A 187 -33.85 -9.92 -12.25
N THR A 188 -33.66 -8.75 -12.87
CA THR A 188 -34.73 -7.75 -13.05
C THR A 188 -34.74 -7.20 -14.47
N ASP A 189 -35.86 -7.27 -15.19
CA ASP A 189 -35.94 -6.72 -16.56
C ASP A 189 -35.96 -5.19 -16.61
N ASP A 190 -36.26 -4.55 -15.47
CA ASP A 190 -36.45 -3.10 -15.35
C ASP A 190 -35.14 -2.29 -15.27
N PHE A 191 -33.97 -2.94 -15.28
CA PHE A 191 -32.68 -2.24 -15.20
C PHE A 191 -32.23 -1.72 -16.57
N TRP A 192 -32.19 -0.40 -16.73
CA TRP A 192 -31.78 0.31 -17.96
C TRP A 192 -31.06 1.63 -17.63
N PHE A 193 -31.09 2.59 -18.56
CA PHE A 193 -30.47 3.90 -18.42
C PHE A 193 -30.93 4.63 -17.16
N ASP A 194 -32.23 4.61 -16.86
CA ASP A 194 -32.83 5.38 -15.76
C ASP A 194 -32.24 5.01 -14.39
N ASN A 195 -31.93 3.74 -14.16
CA ASN A 195 -31.34 3.30 -12.89
C ASN A 195 -29.97 3.93 -12.66
N ILE A 196 -29.17 4.03 -13.73
CA ILE A 196 -27.86 4.65 -13.70
C ILE A 196 -28.00 6.17 -13.64
N THR A 197 -28.83 6.77 -14.50
CA THR A 197 -28.96 8.23 -14.54
C THR A 197 -29.52 8.79 -13.24
N GLN A 198 -30.49 8.13 -12.61
CA GLN A 198 -31.05 8.52 -11.32
C GLN A 198 -30.02 8.48 -10.21
N LEU A 199 -29.10 7.49 -10.22
CA LEU A 199 -28.00 7.43 -9.26
C LEU A 199 -27.19 8.74 -9.27
N TYR A 200 -26.76 9.20 -10.45
CA TYR A 200 -25.96 10.41 -10.60
C TYR A 200 -26.76 11.70 -10.39
N LEU A 201 -28.05 11.73 -10.74
CA LEU A 201 -28.88 12.94 -10.64
C LEU A 201 -29.48 13.18 -9.25
N GLN A 202 -29.62 12.13 -8.41
CA GLN A 202 -30.28 12.24 -7.10
C GLN A 202 -29.29 12.24 -5.93
N ASP A 203 -28.11 11.64 -6.08
CA ASP A 203 -27.12 11.60 -5.00
C ASP A 203 -26.35 12.91 -4.97
N GLU A 204 -26.53 13.69 -3.89
CA GLU A 204 -25.85 14.98 -3.69
C GLU A 204 -24.34 14.87 -3.81
N LYS A 205 -23.73 13.75 -3.39
CA LYS A 205 -22.29 13.55 -3.48
C LYS A 205 -21.82 13.27 -4.89
N LEU A 206 -22.69 12.72 -5.74
CA LEU A 206 -22.37 12.44 -7.15
C LEU A 206 -22.59 13.66 -8.03
N MET A 207 -23.47 14.57 -7.64
CA MET A 207 -23.69 15.83 -8.36
C MET A 207 -22.42 16.68 -8.50
N ASP A 208 -21.54 16.63 -7.50
CA ASP A 208 -20.27 17.35 -7.50
C ASP A 208 -19.12 16.55 -8.14
N THR A 209 -19.33 15.27 -8.48
CA THR A 209 -18.29 14.45 -9.10
C THR A 209 -18.11 14.83 -10.57
N VAL A 210 -16.84 14.95 -10.97
CA VAL A 210 -16.45 15.22 -12.35
C VAL A 210 -15.80 13.96 -12.92
N PRO A 211 -16.29 13.41 -14.05
CA PRO A 211 -15.64 12.27 -14.68
C PRO A 211 -14.27 12.68 -15.23
N CYS A 212 -13.29 11.77 -15.15
CA CYS A 212 -11.96 12.01 -15.71
C CYS A 212 -12.00 12.12 -17.23
N ILE A 213 -12.82 11.27 -17.86
CA ILE A 213 -13.03 11.24 -19.30
C ILE A 213 -14.53 11.14 -19.55
N LEU A 214 -15.04 11.95 -20.47
CA LEU A 214 -16.41 11.88 -20.98
C LEU A 214 -16.37 11.97 -22.50
N THR A 215 -17.03 11.05 -23.19
CA THR A 215 -17.16 11.10 -24.65
C THR A 215 -18.60 10.79 -25.05
N THR A 216 -19.17 11.64 -25.90
CA THR A 216 -20.54 11.49 -26.41
C THR A 216 -20.67 12.13 -27.79
N ASN A 217 -21.68 11.74 -28.58
CA ASN A 217 -22.07 12.44 -29.80
C ASN A 217 -22.88 13.72 -29.55
N LEU A 218 -23.44 13.91 -28.35
CA LEU A 218 -24.30 15.05 -28.07
C LEU A 218 -23.46 16.27 -27.66
N ARG A 219 -23.66 17.39 -28.36
CA ARG A 219 -23.05 18.66 -27.95
C ARG A 219 -23.83 19.24 -26.76
N THR A 220 -23.30 19.06 -25.57
CA THR A 220 -23.88 19.54 -24.30
C THR A 220 -23.45 20.96 -23.91
N GLY A 221 -22.57 21.60 -24.69
CA GLY A 221 -22.08 22.96 -24.42
C GLY A 221 -20.97 23.02 -23.36
N SER A 222 -20.90 22.01 -22.50
CA SER A 222 -19.83 21.71 -21.55
C SER A 222 -19.54 20.20 -21.55
N SER A 223 -18.35 19.78 -21.12
CA SER A 223 -18.00 18.37 -20.87
C SER A 223 -18.60 17.85 -19.55
N ASP A 224 -19.79 18.34 -19.19
CA ASP A 224 -20.47 18.00 -17.94
C ASP A 224 -21.38 16.79 -18.13
N LEU A 225 -21.15 15.76 -17.30
CA LEU A 225 -21.96 14.55 -17.26
C LEU A 225 -23.41 14.87 -16.88
N HIS A 226 -23.65 15.80 -15.95
CA HIS A 226 -25.00 16.13 -15.50
C HIS A 226 -25.83 16.78 -16.60
N ALA A 227 -25.24 17.71 -17.35
CA ALA A 227 -25.87 18.29 -18.53
C ALA A 227 -26.23 17.23 -19.58
N PHE A 228 -25.36 16.24 -19.79
CA PHE A 228 -25.65 15.11 -20.67
C PHE A 228 -26.82 14.26 -20.15
N LEU A 229 -26.76 13.82 -18.89
CA LEU A 229 -27.78 12.95 -18.28
C LEU A 229 -29.15 13.62 -18.27
N LYS A 230 -29.24 14.93 -17.99
CA LYS A 230 -30.50 15.67 -18.09
C LYS A 230 -31.04 15.76 -19.52
N ARG A 231 -30.16 15.81 -20.52
CA ARG A 231 -30.54 15.94 -21.92
C ARG A 231 -31.14 14.64 -22.47
N ILE A 232 -30.59 13.48 -22.11
CA ILE A 232 -31.08 12.18 -22.59
C ILE A 232 -32.44 11.78 -21.99
N HIS A 233 -32.85 12.38 -20.85
CA HIS A 233 -34.22 12.25 -20.35
C HIS A 233 -35.26 12.95 -21.25
N SER A 234 -34.83 13.79 -22.20
CA SER A 234 -35.76 14.39 -23.15
C SER A 234 -36.16 13.35 -24.21
N PRO A 235 -37.46 13.10 -24.45
CA PRO A 235 -37.90 12.14 -25.45
C PRO A 235 -37.55 12.54 -26.89
N LYS A 236 -37.02 13.74 -27.09
CA LYS A 236 -36.52 14.23 -28.39
C LYS A 236 -35.11 13.74 -28.73
N VAL A 237 -34.44 13.07 -27.79
CA VAL A 237 -33.05 12.63 -27.90
C VAL A 237 -33.04 11.11 -27.81
N ASP A 238 -33.25 10.46 -28.94
CA ASP A 238 -33.40 9.02 -29.10
C ASP A 238 -32.13 8.33 -29.63
N LYS A 239 -31.20 9.09 -30.24
CA LYS A 239 -29.97 8.56 -30.87
C LYS A 239 -28.72 9.11 -30.23
N TRP A 240 -28.17 8.38 -29.28
CA TRP A 240 -27.01 8.85 -28.53
C TRP A 240 -26.12 7.73 -28.02
N PHE A 241 -24.85 8.06 -27.83
CA PHE A 241 -23.93 7.25 -27.04
C PHE A 241 -23.23 8.12 -26.02
N VAL A 242 -22.82 7.50 -24.93
CA VAL A 242 -21.91 8.09 -23.97
C VAL A 242 -21.05 6.99 -23.37
N HIS A 243 -19.80 7.32 -23.12
CA HIS A 243 -19.04 6.63 -22.09
C HIS A 243 -18.33 7.64 -21.21
N TRP A 244 -18.12 7.28 -19.95
CA TRP A 244 -17.31 8.07 -19.05
C TRP A 244 -16.57 7.22 -18.05
N GLN A 245 -15.46 7.74 -17.56
CA GLN A 245 -14.65 7.15 -16.49
C GLN A 245 -14.98 7.86 -15.18
N ASN A 246 -15.36 7.10 -14.17
CA ASN A 246 -15.40 7.57 -12.79
C ASN A 246 -14.02 7.40 -12.16
N CYS A 247 -13.44 8.51 -11.72
CA CYS A 247 -12.19 8.54 -10.97
C CYS A 247 -12.34 9.13 -9.57
N ASP A 248 -13.49 9.76 -9.27
CA ASP A 248 -13.86 10.10 -7.90
C ASP A 248 -14.30 8.84 -7.15
N ILE A 249 -13.71 8.60 -5.97
CA ILE A 249 -13.99 7.44 -5.14
C ILE A 249 -15.47 7.31 -4.75
N HIS A 250 -16.21 8.41 -4.63
CA HIS A 250 -17.65 8.41 -4.36
C HIS A 250 -18.42 7.82 -5.54
N ALA A 251 -18.13 8.27 -6.77
CA ALA A 251 -18.75 7.74 -7.98
C ALA A 251 -18.37 6.27 -8.21
N VAL A 252 -17.09 5.92 -8.02
CA VAL A 252 -16.62 4.53 -8.15
C VAL A 252 -17.35 3.61 -7.17
N LYS A 253 -17.49 4.02 -5.90
CA LYS A 253 -18.21 3.23 -4.88
C LYS A 253 -19.71 3.17 -5.14
N ALA A 254 -20.32 4.25 -5.60
CA ALA A 254 -21.75 4.28 -5.86
C ALA A 254 -22.15 3.28 -6.96
N LEU A 255 -21.33 3.13 -8.00
CA LEU A 255 -21.59 2.21 -9.10
C LEU A 255 -21.51 0.73 -8.69
N ARG A 256 -20.84 0.39 -7.57
CA ARG A 256 -20.80 -0.98 -7.00
C ARG A 256 -22.17 -1.49 -6.53
N LYS A 257 -23.21 -0.68 -6.60
CA LYS A 257 -24.60 -1.13 -6.46
C LYS A 257 -25.05 -2.00 -7.63
N PHE A 258 -24.47 -1.79 -8.82
CA PHE A 258 -24.91 -2.45 -10.07
C PHE A 258 -24.00 -3.61 -10.50
N TYR A 259 -22.78 -3.66 -9.99
CA TYR A 259 -21.84 -4.73 -10.28
C TYR A 259 -21.23 -5.29 -9.00
N GLN A 260 -20.92 -6.58 -9.00
CA GLN A 260 -20.29 -7.28 -7.88
C GLN A 260 -18.95 -7.87 -8.30
N ARG A 261 -18.21 -8.44 -7.35
CA ARG A 261 -17.02 -9.23 -7.70
C ARG A 261 -17.51 -10.53 -8.39
N PRO A 262 -17.04 -10.85 -9.61
CA PRO A 262 -17.36 -12.12 -10.26
C PRO A 262 -16.88 -13.31 -9.45
N TYR A 263 -17.57 -14.45 -9.54
CA TYR A 263 -17.28 -15.65 -8.74
C TYR A 263 -15.88 -16.22 -9.02
N PHE A 264 -15.37 -16.03 -10.23
CA PHE A 264 -14.07 -16.54 -10.67
C PHE A 264 -12.88 -15.69 -10.18
N LEU A 265 -13.14 -14.52 -9.56
CA LEU A 265 -12.07 -13.70 -8.97
C LEU A 265 -11.90 -13.96 -7.47
N SER A 266 -10.64 -14.15 -7.08
CA SER A 266 -10.26 -14.31 -5.67
C SER A 266 -10.57 -13.07 -4.83
N SER A 267 -10.81 -13.27 -3.54
CA SER A 267 -11.01 -12.17 -2.59
C SER A 267 -9.79 -11.28 -2.41
N SER A 268 -8.61 -11.81 -2.75
CA SER A 268 -7.32 -11.11 -2.69
C SER A 268 -7.18 -10.02 -3.76
N VAL A 269 -7.96 -10.09 -4.86
CA VAL A 269 -7.93 -9.08 -5.91
C VAL A 269 -8.54 -7.77 -5.41
N SER A 270 -7.78 -6.67 -5.54
CA SER A 270 -8.22 -5.34 -5.12
C SER A 270 -9.52 -4.94 -5.83
N PRO A 271 -10.45 -4.25 -5.16
CA PRO A 271 -11.59 -3.63 -5.82
C PRO A 271 -11.15 -2.66 -6.92
N ALA A 272 -12.00 -2.48 -7.92
CA ALA A 272 -11.73 -1.54 -9.00
C ALA A 272 -11.49 -0.12 -8.48
N HIS A 273 -10.39 0.48 -8.95
CA HIS A 273 -9.99 1.86 -8.65
C HIS A 273 -10.70 2.84 -9.57
N PHE A 274 -10.90 2.44 -10.82
CA PHE A 274 -11.69 3.15 -11.81
C PHE A 274 -12.78 2.24 -12.36
N ASN A 275 -13.90 2.85 -12.74
CA ASN A 275 -14.92 2.17 -13.52
C ASN A 275 -15.47 3.10 -14.59
N TRP A 276 -15.88 2.49 -15.68
CA TRP A 276 -16.48 3.13 -16.83
C TRP A 276 -17.91 2.68 -16.96
N VAL A 277 -18.74 3.62 -17.38
CA VAL A 277 -20.11 3.32 -17.81
C VAL A 277 -20.19 3.58 -19.30
N LEU A 278 -20.67 2.59 -20.04
CA LEU A 278 -20.86 2.62 -21.48
C LEU A 278 -22.36 2.49 -21.74
N MET A 279 -22.98 3.53 -22.30
CA MET A 279 -24.40 3.53 -22.62
C MET A 279 -24.66 4.05 -24.02
N SER A 280 -25.64 3.48 -24.69
CA SER A 280 -26.12 3.98 -25.97
C SER A 280 -27.57 3.60 -26.21
N SER A 281 -28.30 4.48 -26.90
CA SER A 281 -29.66 4.24 -27.34
C SER A 281 -29.81 4.58 -28.82
N ASP A 282 -30.38 3.65 -29.60
CA ASP A 282 -30.55 3.67 -31.07
C ASP A 282 -29.39 4.35 -31.84
N TYR A 283 -28.16 4.19 -31.35
CA TYR A 283 -27.01 4.85 -31.93
C TYR A 283 -26.48 4.02 -33.09
N ASN A 284 -26.43 4.63 -34.27
CA ASN A 284 -25.95 3.97 -35.48
C ASN A 284 -24.60 4.56 -35.89
N THR A 285 -23.53 3.78 -35.68
CA THR A 285 -22.19 4.14 -36.11
C THR A 285 -21.46 2.98 -36.76
N LYS A 286 -20.50 3.29 -37.62
CA LYS A 286 -19.56 2.35 -38.22
C LYS A 286 -18.14 2.50 -37.66
N ILE A 287 -17.98 3.32 -36.61
CA ILE A 287 -16.69 3.65 -36.01
C ILE A 287 -16.62 3.09 -34.60
N TYR A 288 -15.62 2.26 -34.33
CA TYR A 288 -15.25 1.83 -32.99
C TYR A 288 -14.91 3.03 -32.09
N LYS A 289 -15.31 2.96 -30.82
CA LYS A 289 -14.99 3.95 -29.80
C LYS A 289 -13.87 3.40 -28.94
N LYS A 290 -12.81 4.18 -28.83
CA LYS A 290 -11.67 3.86 -27.97
C LYS A 290 -11.98 4.22 -26.52
N VAL A 291 -11.68 3.32 -25.61
CA VAL A 291 -11.64 3.58 -24.16
C VAL A 291 -10.17 3.69 -23.77
N LYS A 292 -9.82 4.75 -23.03
CA LYS A 292 -8.44 4.95 -22.57
C LYS A 292 -8.29 4.26 -21.23
N LEU A 293 -7.78 3.05 -21.24
CA LEU A 293 -7.54 2.25 -20.05
C LEU A 293 -6.17 2.61 -19.46
N ASP A 294 -6.06 2.57 -18.14
CA ASP A 294 -4.83 2.90 -17.42
C ASP A 294 -3.89 1.68 -17.35
N SER A 295 -3.84 0.95 -16.24
CA SER A 295 -3.08 -0.30 -16.13
C SER A 295 -3.78 -1.28 -15.19
N GLY A 296 -3.87 -2.54 -15.60
CA GLY A 296 -4.30 -3.65 -14.76
C GLY A 296 -5.24 -4.64 -15.45
N LEU A 297 -6.02 -5.34 -14.62
CA LEU A 297 -7.02 -6.29 -15.04
C LEU A 297 -8.31 -5.54 -15.38
N ILE A 298 -8.77 -5.75 -16.60
CA ILE A 298 -9.94 -5.12 -17.18
C ILE A 298 -11.05 -6.15 -17.28
N MET A 299 -12.23 -5.75 -16.82
CA MET A 299 -13.45 -6.55 -16.96
C MET A 299 -14.54 -5.68 -17.55
N LEU A 300 -15.05 -6.06 -18.72
CA LEU A 300 -16.23 -5.45 -19.33
C LEU A 300 -17.43 -6.36 -19.08
N ALA A 301 -18.37 -5.87 -18.29
CA ALA A 301 -19.62 -6.52 -17.91
C ALA A 301 -20.76 -6.04 -18.81
N GLN A 302 -21.34 -6.92 -19.62
CA GLN A 302 -22.49 -6.61 -20.47
C GLN A 302 -23.81 -6.78 -19.72
N LEU A 303 -24.38 -5.67 -19.26
CA LEU A 303 -25.61 -5.70 -18.48
C LEU A 303 -26.85 -5.82 -19.36
N ARG A 304 -26.98 -4.98 -20.39
CA ARG A 304 -28.15 -4.95 -21.31
C ARG A 304 -27.73 -4.70 -22.74
N GLY A 305 -28.38 -5.34 -23.70
CA GLY A 305 -27.99 -5.31 -25.10
C GLY A 305 -26.73 -6.12 -25.38
N SER A 306 -26.02 -5.75 -26.44
CA SER A 306 -24.80 -6.44 -26.87
C SER A 306 -23.73 -5.44 -27.29
N THR A 307 -22.47 -5.72 -26.95
CA THR A 307 -21.33 -4.90 -27.32
C THR A 307 -20.38 -5.69 -28.21
N ALA A 308 -20.20 -5.26 -29.46
CA ALA A 308 -19.11 -5.75 -30.29
C ALA A 308 -17.80 -5.03 -29.89
N PHE A 309 -16.69 -5.74 -29.84
CA PHE A 309 -15.41 -5.18 -29.42
C PHE A 309 -14.26 -5.63 -30.33
N ARG A 310 -13.17 -4.86 -30.24
CA ARG A 310 -11.90 -5.10 -30.90
C ARG A 310 -10.79 -4.91 -29.88
N LEU A 311 -9.91 -5.90 -29.81
CA LEU A 311 -8.65 -5.83 -29.09
C LEU A 311 -7.51 -5.76 -30.12
N THR A 312 -6.78 -4.65 -30.11
CA THR A 312 -5.63 -4.45 -31.00
C THR A 312 -4.36 -4.45 -30.16
N PRO A 313 -3.35 -5.28 -30.49
CA PRO A 313 -2.12 -5.35 -29.72
C PRO A 313 -1.32 -4.04 -29.77
N HIS A 314 -0.65 -3.70 -28.67
CA HIS A 314 0.25 -2.57 -28.57
C HIS A 314 1.53 -2.79 -29.38
N ASN A 315 2.22 -1.70 -29.75
CA ASN A 315 3.58 -1.81 -30.30
C ASN A 315 4.53 -2.36 -29.22
N PRO A 316 5.45 -3.29 -29.54
CA PRO A 316 5.80 -3.76 -30.88
C PRO A 316 4.98 -4.96 -31.40
N CYS A 317 4.07 -5.53 -30.61
CA CYS A 317 3.32 -6.74 -30.97
C CYS A 317 2.26 -6.54 -32.08
N ASN A 318 2.00 -5.31 -32.49
CA ASN A 318 1.05 -4.99 -33.56
C ASN A 318 1.39 -5.58 -34.93
N THR A 319 2.63 -6.03 -35.15
CA THR A 319 3.09 -6.67 -36.39
C THR A 319 3.05 -8.20 -36.33
N SER A 320 3.24 -8.77 -35.14
CA SER A 320 3.30 -10.24 -34.95
C SER A 320 1.96 -10.83 -34.54
N CYS A 321 1.14 -10.09 -33.80
CA CYS A 321 -0.12 -10.60 -33.24
C CYS A 321 -1.34 -10.09 -33.98
N PRO A 322 -2.38 -10.93 -34.14
CA PRO A 322 -3.60 -10.54 -34.82
C PRO A 322 -4.47 -9.62 -33.96
N GLU A 323 -5.34 -8.85 -34.61
CA GLU A 323 -6.45 -8.18 -33.92
C GLU A 323 -7.52 -9.22 -33.55
N LEU A 324 -8.01 -9.16 -32.31
CA LEU A 324 -9.07 -10.03 -31.84
C LEU A 324 -10.41 -9.29 -31.89
N LEU A 325 -11.39 -9.88 -32.55
CA LEU A 325 -12.74 -9.34 -32.68
C LEU A 325 -13.71 -10.27 -31.95
N GLY A 326 -14.68 -9.67 -31.27
CA GLY A 326 -15.70 -10.43 -30.56
C GLY A 326 -16.95 -9.62 -30.29
N ASP A 327 -17.93 -10.28 -29.72
CA ASP A 327 -19.19 -9.71 -29.27
C ASP A 327 -19.51 -10.22 -27.88
N LEU A 328 -20.02 -9.33 -27.04
CA LEU A 328 -20.41 -9.63 -25.67
C LEU A 328 -21.93 -9.54 -25.56
N GLN A 329 -22.55 -10.62 -25.09
CA GLN A 329 -23.98 -10.72 -24.87
C GLN A 329 -24.35 -10.44 -23.42
N GLU A 330 -25.64 -10.18 -23.15
CA GLU A 330 -26.14 -9.98 -21.79
C GLU A 330 -25.74 -11.15 -20.87
N GLY A 331 -25.19 -10.83 -19.70
CA GLY A 331 -24.71 -11.85 -18.75
C GLY A 331 -23.24 -12.24 -18.93
N GLU A 332 -22.65 -11.95 -20.08
CA GLU A 332 -21.26 -12.26 -20.38
C GLU A 332 -20.29 -11.16 -19.91
N MET A 333 -19.06 -11.56 -19.61
CA MET A 333 -17.99 -10.66 -19.20
C MET A 333 -16.72 -10.91 -19.99
N LEU A 334 -16.18 -9.88 -20.65
CA LEU A 334 -14.85 -9.93 -21.25
C LEU A 334 -13.80 -9.58 -20.19
N VAL A 335 -12.77 -10.40 -20.08
CA VAL A 335 -11.69 -10.31 -19.10
C VAL A 335 -10.35 -10.31 -19.84
N PHE A 336 -9.51 -9.30 -19.59
CA PHE A 336 -8.18 -9.20 -20.19
C PHE A 336 -7.29 -8.23 -19.39
N THR A 337 -5.98 -8.30 -19.61
CA THR A 337 -5.01 -7.31 -19.14
C THR A 337 -4.80 -6.26 -20.22
N ASN A 338 -4.74 -4.98 -19.85
CA ASN A 338 -4.44 -3.92 -20.82
C ASN A 338 -2.94 -3.70 -21.06
N PHE A 339 -2.09 -4.64 -20.63
CA PHE A 339 -0.66 -4.63 -20.88
C PHE A 339 -0.35 -4.80 -22.38
N MET A 340 -0.95 -5.82 -22.99
CA MET A 340 -0.74 -6.12 -24.41
C MET A 340 -1.82 -5.52 -25.32
N TRP A 341 -3.03 -5.26 -24.82
CA TRP A 341 -4.19 -4.95 -25.65
C TRP A 341 -4.75 -3.54 -25.46
N THR A 342 -4.98 -2.87 -26.59
CA THR A 342 -5.90 -1.73 -26.65
C THR A 342 -7.33 -2.19 -26.87
N PHE A 343 -8.26 -1.61 -26.12
CA PHE A 343 -9.68 -1.92 -26.23
C PHE A 343 -10.47 -0.84 -26.96
N GLU A 344 -11.26 -1.28 -27.93
CA GLU A 344 -12.25 -0.46 -28.59
C GLU A 344 -13.56 -1.22 -28.74
N TYR A 345 -14.68 -0.50 -28.74
CA TYR A 345 -16.00 -1.13 -28.83
C TYR A 345 -16.95 -0.41 -29.78
N PHE A 346 -17.94 -1.15 -30.23
CA PHE A 346 -19.09 -0.61 -30.95
C PHE A 346 -20.23 -0.34 -29.96
N PRO A 347 -20.67 0.92 -29.80
CA PRO A 347 -21.80 1.31 -28.95
C PRO A 347 -23.16 0.91 -29.54
N GLY A 348 -23.32 -0.35 -29.96
CA GLY A 348 -24.56 -0.90 -30.52
C GLY A 348 -24.85 -0.51 -31.98
N ARG A 349 -25.71 -1.32 -32.64
CA ARG A 349 -26.33 -1.00 -33.94
C ARG A 349 -27.84 -1.06 -33.76
N ASN A 350 -28.47 0.10 -33.60
CA ASN A 350 -29.92 0.22 -33.40
C ASN A 350 -30.44 -0.59 -32.20
N LEU A 351 -29.67 -0.61 -31.10
CA LEU A 351 -30.00 -1.30 -29.87
C LEU A 351 -29.69 -0.38 -28.69
N ASP A 352 -30.48 -0.54 -27.64
CA ASP A 352 -30.20 0.03 -26.34
C ASP A 352 -29.16 -0.85 -25.63
N ASN A 353 -28.08 -0.25 -25.14
CA ASN A 353 -26.92 -0.97 -24.63
C ASN A 353 -26.42 -0.35 -23.34
N VAL A 354 -26.15 -1.18 -22.34
CA VAL A 354 -25.58 -0.79 -21.05
C VAL A 354 -24.49 -1.79 -20.69
N ALA A 355 -23.27 -1.29 -20.55
CA ALA A 355 -22.13 -2.07 -20.06
C ALA A 355 -21.34 -1.27 -19.02
N ILE A 356 -20.73 -1.99 -18.08
CA ILE A 356 -19.83 -1.42 -17.09
C ILE A 356 -18.46 -2.05 -17.30
N LEU A 357 -17.43 -1.22 -17.41
CA LEU A 357 -16.05 -1.69 -17.45
C LEU A 357 -15.37 -1.32 -16.14
N THR A 358 -14.59 -2.23 -15.57
CA THR A 358 -13.84 -1.98 -14.33
C THR A 358 -12.36 -2.17 -14.53
N GLU A 359 -11.58 -1.29 -13.93
CA GLU A 359 -10.12 -1.33 -13.93
C GLU A 359 -9.65 -1.67 -12.52
N THR A 360 -9.13 -2.88 -12.36
CA THR A 360 -8.57 -3.37 -11.11
C THR A 360 -7.05 -3.37 -11.21
N VAL A 361 -6.38 -2.84 -10.18
CA VAL A 361 -4.93 -2.94 -10.10
C VAL A 361 -4.58 -4.42 -10.07
N TRP A 362 -3.80 -4.83 -11.06
CA TRP A 362 -3.30 -6.18 -11.23
C TRP A 362 -1.81 -6.14 -10.98
N GLU A 363 -1.42 -6.45 -9.75
CA GLU A 363 -0.03 -6.71 -9.44
C GLU A 363 0.19 -8.19 -9.73
N GLU A 364 1.03 -8.50 -10.72
CA GLU A 364 1.57 -9.85 -10.87
C GLU A 364 2.17 -10.24 -9.53
N GLY A 365 1.64 -11.32 -8.95
CA GLY A 365 2.05 -11.79 -7.65
C GLY A 365 3.56 -11.99 -7.64
N THR A 366 4.24 -11.19 -6.82
CA THR A 366 5.59 -11.50 -6.38
C THR A 366 5.51 -12.74 -5.50
N THR A 367 5.58 -13.92 -6.14
CA THR A 367 6.01 -15.15 -5.47
C THR A 367 7.51 -15.18 -5.32
#